data_AF-A0A7J6UX34-F1
#
_entry.id   AF-A0A7J6UX34-F1
#
_cell.length_a   1.000
_cell.length_b   1.000
_cell.length_c   1.000
_cell.angle_alpha   90.00
_cell.angle_beta   90.00
_cell.angle_gamma   90.00
#
_symmetry.space_group_name_H-M   'P 1'
#
loop_
_entity.id
_entity.type
_entity.pdbx_description
1 polymer ?
#
loop_
_entity_poly.entity_id
_entity_poly.type
_entity_poly.pdbx_seq_one_letter_code
_entity_poly.pdbx_strand_id
1 'polypeptide(L)'
;MENKNTKGEETIPLLLQNSEFKEDDDDVNQDLVTRVWIESKKLWHIVGPSIFSRVAGYSMFIITQAFAGHMGDLELASISIANTVILGFNFGLLLGMASALETLCGQAFGAKKYNMMGVYMQQQSGLAAIWMIPLHFSFAFQLPLQRFLQSQLKTGVIAWVSLLP
;
A
#
# COMPACT_ATOMS: atom_id res chain seq x y z
N MET A 1 32.79 5.18 79.91
CA MET A 1 31.37 4.94 79.58
C MET A 1 31.30 4.76 78.08
N GLU A 2 30.89 3.57 77.69
CA GLU A 2 30.67 3.03 76.35
C GLU A 2 29.46 3.70 75.68
N ASN A 3 29.52 4.08 74.40
CA ASN A 3 28.61 3.55 73.36
C ASN A 3 28.92 4.06 71.93
N LYS A 4 29.37 3.10 71.11
CA LYS A 4 29.21 2.86 69.66
C LYS A 4 28.55 3.97 68.81
N ASN A 5 29.38 4.64 68.00
CA ASN A 5 28.98 5.10 66.67
C ASN A 5 29.56 4.15 65.61
N THR A 6 29.08 2.92 65.63
CA THR A 6 29.35 1.90 64.59
C THR A 6 28.04 1.14 64.37
N LYS A 7 27.15 1.76 63.61
CA LYS A 7 26.05 1.10 62.89
C LYS A 7 26.06 1.79 61.54
N GLY A 8 26.82 1.28 60.58
CA GLY A 8 26.47 0.03 59.92
C GLY A 8 25.76 0.49 58.67
N GLU A 9 26.49 0.50 57.56
CA GLU A 9 25.92 0.50 56.23
C GLU A 9 24.88 -0.63 56.16
N GLU A 10 23.63 -0.32 56.45
CA GLU A 10 22.53 -1.06 55.86
C GLU A 10 22.41 -0.51 54.43
N THR A 11 23.28 -1.03 53.57
CA THR A 11 23.06 -1.06 52.13
C THR A 11 21.78 -1.86 51.94
N ILE A 12 20.63 -1.19 52.08
CA ILE A 12 19.37 -1.70 51.56
C ILE A 12 19.64 -1.94 50.08
N PRO A 13 19.63 -3.19 49.60
CA PRO A 13 20.04 -3.44 48.24
C PRO A 13 19.00 -2.79 47.33
N LEU A 14 19.45 -1.80 46.56
CA LEU A 14 18.73 -1.17 45.43
C LEU A 14 18.14 -2.20 44.44
N LEU A 15 18.47 -3.47 44.60
CA LEU A 15 17.98 -4.62 43.86
C LEU A 15 16.52 -4.96 44.19
N LEU A 16 16.00 -4.67 45.40
CA LEU A 16 14.59 -4.92 45.72
C LEU A 16 13.66 -3.83 45.16
N GLN A 17 14.07 -2.56 45.22
CA GLN A 17 13.33 -1.46 44.58
C GLN A 17 13.39 -1.54 43.05
N ASN A 18 14.50 -2.03 42.49
CA ASN A 18 14.66 -2.26 41.05
C ASN A 18 14.08 -3.61 40.60
N SER A 19 13.82 -4.56 41.50
CA SER A 19 13.08 -5.79 41.18
C SER A 19 11.58 -5.55 41.20
N GLU A 20 11.03 -4.84 42.18
CA GLU A 20 9.60 -4.50 42.22
C GLU A 20 9.19 -3.54 41.08
N PHE A 21 10.10 -2.67 40.62
CA PHE A 21 9.85 -1.80 39.45
C PHE A 21 10.15 -2.49 38.10
N LYS A 22 10.90 -3.61 38.08
CA LYS A 22 11.10 -4.43 36.86
C LYS A 22 10.03 -5.50 36.67
N GLU A 23 9.52 -6.08 37.76
CA GLU A 23 8.49 -7.13 37.68
C GLU A 23 7.18 -6.62 37.08
N ASP A 24 6.82 -5.35 37.30
CA ASP A 24 5.60 -4.75 36.73
C ASP A 24 5.77 -4.40 35.25
N ASP A 25 6.94 -3.91 34.84
CA ASP A 25 7.23 -3.58 33.42
C ASP A 25 7.36 -4.85 32.55
N ASP A 26 8.00 -5.91 33.05
CA ASP A 26 8.20 -7.15 32.28
C ASP A 26 6.89 -7.95 32.11
N ASP A 27 6.01 -7.97 33.11
CA ASP A 27 4.69 -8.62 33.05
C ASP A 27 3.72 -7.88 32.11
N VAL A 28 3.69 -6.54 32.20
CA VAL A 28 2.90 -5.69 31.29
C VAL A 28 3.37 -5.83 29.84
N ASN A 29 4.67 -5.88 29.58
CA ASN A 29 5.19 -6.09 28.22
C ASN A 29 4.80 -7.47 27.67
N GLN A 30 4.83 -8.53 28.48
CA GLN A 30 4.39 -9.87 28.04
C GLN A 30 2.90 -9.92 27.71
N ASP A 31 2.04 -9.28 28.50
CA ASP A 31 0.60 -9.21 28.22
C ASP A 31 0.31 -8.45 26.92
N LEU A 32 0.96 -7.30 26.72
CA LEU A 32 0.81 -6.50 25.50
C LEU A 32 1.26 -7.27 24.26
N VAL A 33 2.42 -7.95 24.31
CA VAL A 33 2.91 -8.75 23.17
C VAL A 33 1.96 -9.90 22.87
N THR A 34 1.45 -10.58 23.90
CA THR A 34 0.50 -11.68 23.74
C THR A 34 -0.82 -11.20 23.14
N ARG A 35 -1.33 -10.06 23.60
CA ARG A 35 -2.53 -9.41 23.07
C ARG A 35 -2.36 -8.97 21.62
N VAL A 36 -1.26 -8.29 21.30
CA VAL A 36 -0.92 -7.86 19.93
C VAL A 36 -0.77 -9.07 19.01
N TRP A 37 -0.16 -10.16 19.48
CA TRP A 37 -0.03 -11.40 18.72
C TRP A 37 -1.40 -12.03 18.39
N ILE A 38 -2.29 -12.09 19.38
CA ILE A 38 -3.65 -12.61 19.18
C ILE A 38 -4.44 -11.75 18.20
N GLU A 39 -4.37 -10.43 18.32
CA GLU A 39 -5.04 -9.50 17.41
C GLU A 39 -4.45 -9.56 15.98
N SER A 40 -3.13 -9.68 15.85
CA SER A 40 -2.45 -9.85 14.56
C SER A 40 -2.85 -11.15 13.86
N LYS A 41 -2.99 -12.24 14.61
CA LYS A 41 -3.44 -13.53 14.05
C LYS A 41 -4.87 -13.46 13.50
N LYS A 42 -5.75 -12.68 14.12
CA LYS A 42 -7.10 -12.42 13.61
C LYS A 42 -7.04 -11.58 12.33
N LEU A 43 -6.21 -10.54 12.32
CA LEU A 43 -6.03 -9.67 11.16
C LEU A 43 -5.49 -10.43 9.94
N TRP A 44 -4.62 -11.42 10.16
CA TRP A 44 -4.05 -12.25 9.10
C TRP A 44 -5.11 -12.95 8.23
N HIS A 45 -6.26 -13.31 8.81
CA HIS A 45 -7.34 -13.96 8.08
C HIS A 45 -8.03 -13.01 7.07
N ILE A 46 -7.98 -11.71 7.33
CA ILE A 46 -8.55 -10.66 6.48
C ILE A 46 -7.52 -10.18 5.45
N VAL A 47 -6.27 -10.03 5.89
CA VAL A 47 -5.19 -9.49 5.06
C VAL A 47 -4.64 -10.56 4.11
N GLY A 48 -4.64 -11.83 4.50
CA GLY A 48 -4.22 -12.97 3.67
C GLY A 48 -4.84 -12.99 2.26
N PRO A 49 -6.19 -13.01 2.11
CA PRO A 49 -6.83 -12.97 0.80
C PRO A 49 -6.56 -11.67 0.04
N SER A 50 -6.38 -10.54 0.74
CA SER A 50 -6.04 -9.26 0.11
C SER A 50 -4.64 -9.25 -0.49
N ILE A 51 -3.64 -9.77 0.24
CA ILE A 51 -2.27 -9.94 -0.26
C ILE A 51 -2.25 -10.89 -1.45
N PHE A 52 -2.91 -12.04 -1.33
CA PHE A 52 -3.00 -13.01 -2.43
C PHE A 52 -3.59 -12.38 -3.70
N SER A 53 -4.69 -11.64 -3.56
CA SER A 53 -5.32 -10.95 -4.69
C SER A 53 -4.39 -9.91 -5.35
N ARG A 54 -3.57 -9.20 -4.55
CA ARG A 54 -2.60 -8.24 -5.07
C ARG A 54 -1.47 -8.95 -5.81
N VAL A 55 -0.90 -10.00 -5.23
CA VAL A 55 0.15 -10.80 -5.86
C VAL A 55 -0.35 -11.42 -7.17
N ALA A 56 -1.55 -12.01 -7.18
CA ALA A 56 -2.17 -12.58 -8.37
C ALA A 56 -2.45 -11.52 -9.45
N GLY A 57 -2.90 -10.32 -9.04
CA GLY A 57 -3.09 -9.20 -9.96
C GLY A 57 -1.80 -8.75 -10.62
N TYR A 58 -0.72 -8.58 -9.84
CA TYR A 58 0.59 -8.22 -10.38
C TYR A 58 1.19 -9.33 -11.24
N SER A 59 1.04 -10.60 -10.88
CA SER A 59 1.54 -11.71 -11.68
C SER A 59 0.85 -11.79 -13.04
N MET A 60 -0.48 -11.65 -13.07
CA MET A 60 -1.24 -11.60 -14.31
C MET A 60 -0.77 -10.46 -15.22
N PHE A 61 -0.48 -9.30 -14.63
CA PHE A 61 0.03 -8.15 -15.34
C PHE A 61 1.42 -8.41 -15.97
N ILE A 62 2.34 -9.02 -15.23
CA ILE A 62 3.68 -9.38 -15.72
C ILE A 62 3.58 -10.41 -16.85
N ILE A 63 2.76 -11.44 -16.69
CA ILE A 63 2.57 -12.48 -17.71
C ILE A 63 2.04 -11.85 -19.01
N THR A 64 1.04 -10.96 -18.91
CA THR A 64 0.49 -10.25 -20.07
C THR A 64 1.55 -9.46 -20.81
N GLN A 65 2.42 -8.75 -20.10
CA GLN A 65 3.53 -8.01 -20.71
C GLN A 65 4.58 -8.94 -21.32
N ALA A 66 4.87 -10.09 -20.70
CA ALA A 66 5.81 -11.07 -21.25
C ALA A 66 5.32 -11.62 -22.61
N PHE A 67 4.03 -11.92 -22.74
CA PHE A 67 3.44 -12.33 -24.02
C PHE A 67 3.45 -11.22 -25.06
N ALA A 68 3.15 -9.97 -24.67
CA ALA A 68 3.25 -8.83 -25.55
C ALA A 68 4.68 -8.60 -26.07
N GLY A 69 5.68 -8.83 -25.22
CA GLY A 69 7.10 -8.80 -25.61
C GLY A 69 7.46 -9.86 -26.65
N HIS A 70 6.91 -11.07 -26.52
CA HIS A 70 7.15 -12.13 -27.50
C HIS A 70 6.50 -11.85 -28.87
N MET A 71 5.47 -11.01 -28.94
CA MET A 71 4.85 -10.60 -30.22
C MET A 71 5.65 -9.50 -30.93
N GLY A 72 6.37 -8.67 -30.16
CA GLY A 72 7.41 -7.78 -30.68
C GLY A 72 7.75 -6.62 -29.75
N ASP A 73 9.00 -6.15 -29.82
CA ASP A 73 9.51 -5.05 -28.99
C ASP A 73 8.73 -3.74 -29.15
N LEU A 74 8.24 -3.48 -30.37
CA LEU A 74 7.43 -2.31 -30.71
C LEU A 74 6.06 -2.31 -30.00
N GLU A 75 5.43 -3.49 -29.92
CA GLU A 75 4.13 -3.66 -29.27
C GLU A 75 4.27 -3.53 -27.75
N LEU A 76 5.31 -4.13 -27.18
CA LEU A 76 5.66 -3.99 -25.76
C LEU A 76 5.93 -2.54 -25.37
N ALA A 77 6.72 -1.80 -26.16
CA ALA A 77 7.02 -0.39 -25.90
C ALA A 77 5.76 0.49 -25.92
N SER A 78 4.88 0.27 -26.90
CA SER A 78 3.60 0.99 -27.01
C SER A 78 2.68 0.70 -25.82
N ILE A 79 2.55 -0.57 -25.43
CA ILE A 79 1.75 -1.00 -24.28
C ILE A 79 2.32 -0.41 -22.99
N SER A 80 3.63 -0.44 -22.78
CA SER A 80 4.28 0.10 -21.58
C SER A 80 4.05 1.60 -21.41
N ILE A 81 4.21 2.39 -22.48
CA ILE A 81 3.95 3.84 -22.46
C ILE A 81 2.47 4.10 -22.16
N ALA A 82 1.58 3.43 -22.86
CA ALA A 82 0.14 3.61 -22.66
C ALA A 82 -0.30 3.21 -21.25
N ASN A 83 0.27 2.13 -20.73
CA ASN A 83 -0.03 1.60 -19.42
C ASN A 83 0.53 2.51 -18.30
N THR A 84 1.71 3.10 -18.48
CA THR A 84 2.27 4.08 -17.55
C THR A 84 1.38 5.32 -17.45
N VAL A 85 0.89 5.84 -18.58
CA VAL A 85 0.00 7.01 -18.61
C VAL A 85 -1.38 6.66 -18.04
N ILE A 86 -1.99 5.57 -18.50
CA ILE A 86 -3.35 5.18 -18.10
C ILE A 86 -3.37 4.69 -16.66
N LEU A 87 -2.60 3.65 -16.30
CA LEU A 87 -2.61 3.14 -14.93
C LEU A 87 -2.05 4.19 -13.98
N GLY A 88 -0.98 4.91 -14.32
CA GLY A 88 -0.41 5.93 -13.45
C GLY A 88 -1.42 7.00 -13.07
N PHE A 89 -2.13 7.56 -14.05
CA PHE A 89 -3.12 8.59 -13.81
C PHE A 89 -4.40 8.04 -13.14
N ASN A 90 -4.97 6.96 -13.68
CA ASN A 90 -6.20 6.36 -13.14
C ASN A 90 -6.01 5.82 -11.75
N PHE A 91 -5.04 4.91 -11.61
CA PHE A 91 -4.81 4.19 -10.38
C PHE A 91 -4.29 5.15 -9.32
N GLY A 92 -3.41 6.10 -9.67
CA GLY A 92 -2.93 7.12 -8.75
C GLY A 92 -4.05 8.00 -8.21
N LEU A 93 -4.93 8.53 -9.07
CA LEU A 93 -6.04 9.39 -8.65
C LEU A 93 -7.07 8.63 -7.80
N LEU A 94 -7.48 7.43 -8.22
CA LEU A 94 -8.41 6.61 -7.45
C LEU A 94 -7.81 6.15 -6.12
N LEU A 95 -6.54 5.73 -6.11
CA LEU A 95 -5.85 5.31 -4.89
C LEU A 95 -5.69 6.47 -3.91
N GLY A 96 -5.43 7.69 -4.42
CA GLY A 96 -5.38 8.90 -3.60
C GLY A 96 -6.72 9.18 -2.89
N MET A 97 -7.83 9.11 -3.63
CA MET A 97 -9.18 9.25 -3.03
C MET A 97 -9.50 8.11 -2.06
N ALA A 98 -9.12 6.87 -2.38
CA ALA A 98 -9.32 5.71 -1.53
C ALA A 98 -8.53 5.80 -0.21
N SER A 99 -7.28 6.29 -0.25
CA SER A 99 -6.45 6.50 0.94
C SER A 99 -7.03 7.56 1.87
N ALA A 100 -7.52 8.68 1.30
CA ALA A 100 -8.24 9.69 2.06
C ALA A 100 -9.52 9.13 2.70
N LEU A 101 -10.27 8.31 1.97
CA LEU A 101 -11.46 7.64 2.48
C LEU A 101 -11.13 6.63 3.58
N GLU A 102 -10.09 5.82 3.44
CA GLU A 102 -9.65 4.86 4.47
C GLU A 102 -9.37 5.58 5.79
N THR A 103 -8.71 6.74 5.71
CA THR A 103 -8.48 7.60 6.88
C THR A 103 -9.79 8.09 7.48
N LEU A 104 -10.69 8.67 6.68
CA LEU A 104 -11.99 9.19 7.16
C LEU A 104 -12.89 8.08 7.74
N CYS A 105 -12.91 6.90 7.12
CA CYS A 105 -13.63 5.73 7.60
C CYS A 105 -13.04 5.21 8.92
N GLY A 106 -11.71 5.20 9.06
CA GLY A 106 -11.04 4.87 10.32
C GLY A 106 -11.44 5.81 11.45
N GLN A 107 -11.49 7.13 11.17
CA GLN A 107 -11.95 8.13 12.14
C GLN A 107 -13.44 7.96 12.49
N ALA A 108 -14.30 7.75 11.49
CA ALA A 108 -15.74 7.58 11.69
C ALA A 108 -16.08 6.30 12.47
N PHE A 109 -15.33 5.22 12.23
CA PHE A 109 -15.45 3.97 12.95
C PHE A 109 -15.00 4.11 14.41
N GLY A 110 -13.87 4.80 14.67
CA GLY A 110 -13.41 5.13 16.02
C GLY A 110 -14.40 5.98 16.82
N ALA A 111 -15.10 6.90 16.16
CA ALA A 111 -16.15 7.73 16.76
C ALA A 111 -17.52 7.01 16.92
N LYS A 112 -17.61 5.70 16.61
CA LYS A 112 -18.85 4.89 16.60
C LYS A 112 -19.98 5.46 15.71
N LYS A 113 -19.65 6.26 14.69
CA LYS A 113 -20.62 6.88 13.77
C LYS A 113 -20.75 6.07 12.46
N TYR A 114 -21.24 4.84 12.57
CA TYR A 114 -21.31 3.91 11.43
C TYR A 114 -22.21 4.38 10.29
N ASN A 115 -23.28 5.12 10.59
CA ASN A 115 -24.20 5.65 9.57
C ASN A 115 -23.47 6.64 8.63
N MET A 116 -22.64 7.52 9.19
CA MET A 116 -21.87 8.51 8.41
C MET A 116 -20.75 7.86 7.58
N MET A 117 -20.15 6.76 8.07
CA MET A 117 -19.13 6.02 7.32
C MET A 117 -19.66 5.53 5.97
N GLY A 118 -20.90 5.00 5.95
CA GLY A 118 -21.54 4.56 4.70
C GLY A 118 -21.80 5.72 3.73
N VAL A 119 -22.23 6.87 4.24
CA VAL A 119 -22.46 8.09 3.43
C VAL A 119 -21.16 8.57 2.77
N TYR A 120 -20.03 8.57 3.49
CA TYR A 120 -18.74 8.93 2.91
C TYR A 120 -18.29 7.97 1.81
N MET A 121 -18.45 6.65 2.01
CA MET A 121 -18.14 5.66 0.97
C MET A 121 -18.99 5.87 -0.28
N GLN A 122 -20.30 6.13 -0.12
CA GLN A 122 -21.20 6.36 -1.23
C GLN A 122 -20.87 7.67 -1.97
N GLN A 123 -20.54 8.74 -1.25
CA GLN A 123 -20.12 10.01 -1.84
C GLN A 123 -18.81 9.88 -2.63
N GLN A 124 -17.80 9.20 -2.08
CA GLN A 124 -16.54 8.96 -2.79
C GLN A 124 -16.74 8.07 -4.02
N SER A 125 -17.62 7.04 -3.93
CA SER A 125 -17.96 6.22 -5.08
C SER A 125 -18.66 7.04 -6.18
N GLY A 126 -19.54 7.97 -5.82
CA GLY A 126 -20.18 8.88 -6.77
C GLY A 126 -19.18 9.81 -7.44
N LEU A 127 -18.26 10.39 -6.66
CA LEU A 127 -17.20 11.25 -7.18
C LEU A 127 -16.26 10.48 -8.12
N ALA A 128 -15.85 9.26 -7.74
CA ALA A 128 -15.06 8.39 -8.59
C ALA A 128 -15.77 8.05 -9.91
N ALA A 129 -17.08 7.80 -9.89
CA ALA A 129 -17.87 7.56 -11.10
C ALA A 129 -17.90 8.79 -12.02
N ILE A 130 -17.99 10.00 -11.46
CA ILE A 130 -17.92 11.25 -12.25
C ILE A 130 -16.54 11.40 -12.89
N TRP A 131 -15.46 11.12 -12.16
CA TRP A 131 -14.09 11.15 -12.69
C TRP A 131 -13.82 10.06 -13.75
N MET A 132 -14.55 8.94 -13.71
CA MET A 132 -14.44 7.89 -14.71
C MET A 132 -14.98 8.29 -16.09
N ILE A 133 -15.95 9.21 -16.18
CA ILE A 133 -16.56 9.66 -17.44
C ILE A 133 -15.55 10.36 -18.38
N PRO A 134 -14.86 11.45 -17.98
CA PRO A 134 -13.86 12.10 -18.83
C PRO A 134 -12.67 11.18 -19.14
N LEU A 135 -12.44 10.21 -18.27
CA LEU A 135 -11.37 9.24 -18.43
C LEU A 135 -11.69 8.21 -19.52
N HIS A 136 -12.91 7.68 -19.54
CA HIS A 136 -13.38 6.81 -20.62
C HIS A 136 -13.36 7.55 -21.96
N PHE A 137 -13.71 8.83 -21.97
CA PHE A 137 -13.60 9.67 -23.16
C PHE A 137 -12.13 9.85 -23.61
N SER A 138 -11.21 10.05 -22.67
CA SER A 138 -9.77 10.13 -22.96
C SER A 138 -9.20 8.81 -23.51
N PHE A 139 -9.77 7.67 -23.10
CA PHE A 139 -9.38 6.35 -23.63
C PHE A 139 -9.70 6.20 -25.13
N ALA A 140 -10.77 6.83 -25.62
CA ALA A 140 -11.07 6.88 -27.05
C ALA A 140 -9.99 7.62 -27.84
N PHE A 141 -9.33 8.61 -27.23
CA PHE A 141 -8.19 9.33 -27.83
C PHE A 141 -6.86 8.59 -27.66
N GLN A 142 -6.73 7.73 -26.66
CA GLN A 142 -5.54 6.92 -26.44
C GLN A 142 -5.29 5.91 -27.58
N LEU A 143 -6.34 5.28 -28.10
CA LEU A 143 -6.26 4.29 -29.19
C LEU A 143 -5.58 4.86 -30.47
N PRO A 144 -5.98 6.02 -31.01
CA PRO A 144 -5.28 6.62 -32.14
C PRO A 144 -3.85 7.06 -31.80
N LEU A 145 -3.60 7.51 -30.56
CA LEU A 145 -2.26 7.88 -30.09
C LEU A 145 -1.31 6.67 -30.07
N GLN A 146 -1.78 5.51 -29.60
CA GLN A 146 -1.04 4.24 -29.64
C GLN A 146 -0.71 3.84 -31.08
N ARG A 147 -1.68 3.90 -32.00
CA ARG A 147 -1.47 3.58 -33.42
C ARG A 147 -0.49 4.53 -34.09
N PHE A 148 -0.52 5.82 -33.75
CA PHE A 148 0.41 6.81 -34.25
C PHE A 148 1.85 6.54 -33.77
N LEU A 149 2.04 6.32 -32.46
CA LEU A 149 3.36 5.97 -31.89
C LEU A 149 3.91 4.67 -32.48
N GLN A 150 3.07 3.65 -32.67
CA GLN A 150 3.46 2.42 -33.34
C GLN A 150 3.96 2.67 -34.76
N SER A 151 3.27 3.52 -35.54
CA SER A 151 3.68 3.87 -36.91
C SER A 151 5.03 4.61 -36.96
N GLN A 152 5.23 5.57 -36.07
CA GLN A 152 6.48 6.35 -35.98
C GLN A 152 7.67 5.47 -35.59
N LEU A 153 7.49 4.60 -34.61
CA LEU A 153 8.57 3.78 -34.07
C LEU A 153 8.92 2.64 -35.05
N LYS A 154 7.94 2.11 -35.81
CA LYS A 154 8.21 1.21 -36.94
C LYS A 154 9.01 1.91 -38.05
N THR A 155 8.71 3.17 -38.34
CA THR A 155 9.40 3.98 -39.36
C THR A 155 10.82 4.41 -38.93
N GLY A 156 11.01 4.72 -37.64
CA GLY A 156 12.32 5.06 -37.08
C GLY A 156 13.28 3.86 -37.03
N VAL A 157 12.78 2.67 -36.68
CA VAL A 157 13.60 1.45 -36.65
C VAL A 157 14.06 1.05 -38.05
N ILE A 158 13.18 1.10 -39.06
CA ILE A 158 13.59 0.81 -40.45
C ILE A 158 14.61 1.82 -40.97
N ALA A 159 14.48 3.10 -40.61
CA ALA A 159 15.42 4.15 -41.00
C ALA A 159 16.80 3.91 -40.36
N TRP A 160 16.85 3.53 -39.09
CA TRP A 160 18.10 3.20 -38.40
C TRP A 160 18.78 1.96 -38.98
N VAL A 161 18.03 0.89 -39.25
CA VAL A 161 18.55 -0.33 -39.90
C VAL A 161 19.08 -0.04 -41.30
N SER A 162 18.42 0.84 -42.07
CA SER A 162 18.89 1.23 -43.41
C SER A 162 20.15 2.12 -43.40
N LEU A 163 20.48 2.71 -42.25
CA LEU A 163 21.61 3.62 -42.09
C LEU A 163 22.83 2.93 -41.47
N LEU A 164 22.67 1.71 -40.94
CA LEU A 164 23.77 0.83 -40.59
C LEU A 164 24.27 0.15 -41.88
N PRO A 165 25.50 0.41 -42.35
CA PRO A 165 26.05 -0.17 -43.58
C PRO A 165 26.28 -1.69 -43.49
#